data_AF-A0A7Z0EN35-F1
#
_entry.id   AF-A0A7Z0EN35-F1
#
_cell.length_a   1.000
_cell.length_b   1.000
_cell.length_c   1.000
_cell.angle_alpha   90.00
_cell.angle_beta   90.00
_cell.angle_gamma   90.00
#
_symmetry.space_group_name_H-M   'P 1'
#
loop_
_entity.id
_entity.type
_entity.pdbx_description
1 polymer ?
#
loop_
_entity_poly.entity_id
_entity_poly.type
_entity_poly.pdbx_seq_one_letter_code
_entity_poly.pdbx_strand_id
1 'polypeptide(L)'
;MVGEHLVEGLRRAVRGRGRERERVVLILRSVIASTLAWAVAALVMDSSQVAFAPFSALLVVRPSVYRSVLDSSRYVAAVFLGVLAAGAAGLTVGVHLWAFALVVLVALVVGQASLFREQGRQIPVVAAFAFAGGTAASVEPLGEILIMVCVGSASALLTQLVLAPSVRFRDAEDAVRGFADSLAYLVDEMADGLREGREGLDTRRWVRIAQSLTATRENARAAVERQDERVRFNPRRVLMRSGSTVSLRTYREWINALDRASWHLRSITSTFDALERGTSRLPAQSEDFLRVYGGLLDAVSDVLWTLHEGRAWESVQVPQDLSQRLELAQNAVDRCREDLESGGDGGTWHVRGSMLTDVERLLQELQEGRSGAEQG
;
A
#
# COMPACT_ATOMS: atom_id res chain seq x y z
N MET A 1 -30.44 23.85 5.01
CA MET A 1 -30.47 22.46 4.48
C MET A 1 -29.19 22.01 3.78
N VAL A 2 -28.51 22.80 2.92
CA VAL A 2 -27.27 22.34 2.23
C VAL A 2 -26.06 22.21 3.17
N GLY A 3 -25.96 23.03 4.22
CA GLY A 3 -24.84 23.04 5.16
C GLY A 3 -24.76 21.84 6.09
N GLU A 4 -25.90 21.29 6.54
CA GLU A 4 -25.91 20.13 7.45
C GLU A 4 -25.45 18.85 6.76
N HIS A 5 -25.84 18.62 5.49
CA HIS A 5 -25.37 17.47 4.71
C HIS A 5 -23.86 17.50 4.44
N LEU A 6 -23.26 18.69 4.31
CA LEU A 6 -21.82 18.86 4.16
C LEU A 6 -21.06 18.54 5.46
N VAL A 7 -21.61 18.95 6.61
CA VAL A 7 -21.01 18.69 7.93
C VAL A 7 -21.16 17.21 8.32
N GLU A 8 -22.29 16.58 8.02
CA GLU A 8 -22.51 15.14 8.21
C GLU A 8 -21.57 14.30 7.31
N GLY A 9 -21.37 14.74 6.06
CA GLY A 9 -20.44 14.12 5.11
C GLY A 9 -18.97 14.25 5.54
N LEU A 10 -18.58 15.40 6.10
CA LEU A 10 -17.25 15.60 6.70
C LEU A 10 -17.02 14.71 7.93
N ARG A 11 -18.02 14.57 8.82
CA ARG A 11 -17.95 13.68 9.99
C ARG A 11 -17.87 12.19 9.60
N ARG A 12 -18.59 11.77 8.56
CA ARG A 12 -18.53 10.38 8.03
C ARG A 12 -17.24 10.09 7.27
N ALA A 13 -16.73 11.06 6.51
CA ALA A 13 -15.44 10.96 5.81
C ALA A 13 -14.23 10.83 6.76
N VAL A 14 -14.33 11.37 7.98
CA VAL A 14 -13.31 11.19 9.02
C VAL A 14 -13.37 9.78 9.66
N ARG A 15 -14.52 9.09 9.60
CA ARG A 15 -14.74 7.79 10.27
C ARG A 15 -14.72 6.56 9.34
N GLY A 16 -14.81 6.70 8.01
CA GLY A 16 -14.88 5.56 7.07
C GLY A 16 -13.95 5.62 5.84
N ARG A 17 -13.39 4.46 5.44
CA ARG A 17 -12.60 4.23 4.20
C ARG A 17 -13.50 4.19 2.94
N GLY A 18 -14.18 5.29 2.62
CA GLY A 18 -15.12 5.36 1.47
C GLY A 18 -14.75 6.36 0.37
N ARG A 19 -15.34 6.19 -0.83
CA ARG A 19 -15.25 7.12 -2.00
C ARG A 19 -15.58 8.58 -1.64
N GLU A 20 -16.36 8.78 -0.59
CA GLU A 20 -16.72 10.10 -0.07
C GLU A 20 -15.52 10.86 0.50
N ARG A 21 -14.61 10.17 1.22
CA ARG A 21 -13.38 10.78 1.74
C ARG A 21 -12.46 11.22 0.62
N GLU A 22 -12.34 10.41 -0.44
CA GLU A 22 -11.51 10.75 -1.60
C GLU A 22 -12.04 12.00 -2.32
N ARG A 23 -13.37 12.14 -2.44
CA ARG A 23 -14.00 13.34 -2.99
C ARG A 23 -13.74 14.58 -2.12
N VAL A 24 -13.92 14.48 -0.80
CA VAL A 24 -13.66 15.60 0.13
C VAL A 24 -12.19 16.03 0.08
N VAL A 25 -11.27 15.07 0.08
CA VAL A 25 -9.83 15.35 -0.03
C VAL A 25 -9.50 16.02 -1.36
N LEU A 26 -10.11 15.58 -2.46
CA LEU A 26 -9.91 16.21 -3.77
C LEU A 26 -10.42 17.64 -3.79
N ILE A 27 -11.61 17.90 -3.23
CA ILE A 27 -12.18 19.25 -3.13
C ILE A 27 -11.24 20.15 -2.32
N LEU A 28 -10.80 19.70 -1.14
CA LEU A 28 -9.91 20.49 -0.28
C LEU A 28 -8.57 20.78 -0.97
N ARG A 29 -7.99 19.78 -1.65
CA ARG A 29 -6.76 19.97 -2.46
C ARG A 29 -6.96 20.98 -3.57
N SER A 30 -8.11 20.95 -4.23
CA SER A 30 -8.45 21.88 -5.31
C SER A 30 -8.54 23.31 -4.78
N VAL A 31 -9.17 23.51 -3.62
CA VAL A 31 -9.23 24.81 -2.94
C VAL A 31 -7.82 25.29 -2.57
N ILE A 32 -7.01 24.47 -1.92
CA ILE A 32 -5.65 24.85 -1.52
C ILE A 32 -4.80 25.20 -2.74
N ALA A 33 -4.82 24.37 -3.79
CA ALA A 33 -4.06 24.59 -5.01
C ALA A 33 -4.47 25.88 -5.72
N SER A 34 -5.78 26.11 -5.84
CA SER A 34 -6.34 27.31 -6.48
C SER A 34 -5.98 28.58 -5.71
N THR A 35 -6.13 28.57 -4.38
CA THR A 35 -5.79 29.72 -3.53
C THR A 35 -4.29 30.01 -3.55
N LEU A 36 -3.45 28.98 -3.50
CA LEU A 36 -2.00 29.13 -3.61
C LEU A 36 -1.60 29.69 -4.98
N ALA A 37 -2.20 29.19 -6.05
CA ALA A 37 -1.97 29.69 -7.41
C ALA A 37 -2.32 31.17 -7.55
N TRP A 38 -3.47 31.60 -7.01
CA TRP A 38 -3.84 33.00 -6.97
C TRP A 38 -2.81 33.83 -6.21
N ALA A 39 -2.47 33.43 -4.98
CA ALA A 39 -1.53 34.17 -4.14
C ALA A 39 -0.17 34.33 -4.81
N VAL A 40 0.36 33.26 -5.42
CA VAL A 40 1.63 33.33 -6.16
C VAL A 40 1.51 34.21 -7.39
N ALA A 41 0.43 34.09 -8.16
CA ALA A 41 0.21 34.91 -9.36
C ALA A 41 0.18 36.41 -9.04
N ALA A 42 -0.52 36.81 -7.98
CA ALA A 42 -0.60 38.20 -7.54
C ALA A 42 0.75 38.77 -7.06
N LEU A 43 1.68 37.92 -6.61
CA LEU A 43 3.03 38.31 -6.21
C LEU A 43 4.01 38.39 -7.39
N VAL A 44 3.78 37.60 -8.43
CA VAL A 44 4.68 37.52 -9.60
C VAL A 44 4.46 38.70 -10.53
N MET A 45 3.21 39.08 -10.79
CA MET A 45 2.89 40.11 -11.79
C MET A 45 1.56 40.79 -11.49
N ASP A 46 1.53 42.12 -11.61
CA ASP A 46 0.29 42.90 -11.61
C ASP A 46 -0.32 42.86 -13.02
N SER A 47 -1.15 41.84 -13.27
CA SER A 47 -1.70 41.53 -14.59
C SER A 47 -3.22 41.41 -14.54
N SER A 48 -3.87 41.88 -15.61
CA SER A 48 -5.32 41.68 -15.81
C SER A 48 -5.71 40.19 -15.93
N GLN A 49 -4.75 39.30 -16.16
CA GLN A 49 -4.94 37.88 -16.44
C GLN A 49 -4.68 36.98 -15.22
N VAL A 50 -4.48 37.54 -14.02
CA VAL A 50 -4.21 36.79 -12.77
C VAL A 50 -5.21 35.66 -12.51
N ALA A 51 -6.47 35.81 -12.96
CA ALA A 51 -7.52 34.80 -12.81
C ALA A 51 -7.22 33.46 -13.54
N PHE A 52 -6.32 33.45 -14.53
CA PHE A 52 -5.95 32.20 -15.24
C PHE A 52 -5.14 31.23 -14.38
N ALA A 53 -4.44 31.71 -13.35
CA ALA A 53 -3.67 30.87 -12.44
C ALA A 53 -4.55 29.95 -11.58
N PRO A 54 -5.54 30.44 -10.80
CA PRO A 54 -6.44 29.58 -10.04
C PRO A 54 -7.27 28.67 -10.95
N PHE A 55 -7.72 29.16 -12.12
CA PHE A 55 -8.43 28.34 -13.10
C PHE A 55 -7.59 27.15 -13.58
N SER A 56 -6.34 27.39 -13.95
CA SER A 56 -5.41 26.34 -14.37
C SER A 56 -5.12 25.35 -13.26
N ALA A 57 -4.97 25.82 -12.01
CA ALA A 57 -4.77 24.94 -10.88
C ALA A 57 -5.93 23.96 -10.68
N LEU A 58 -7.18 24.41 -10.80
CA LEU A 58 -8.37 23.56 -10.69
C LEU A 58 -8.43 22.47 -11.77
N LEU A 59 -8.00 22.79 -12.99
CA LEU A 59 -7.99 21.83 -14.10
C LEU A 59 -6.87 20.79 -13.99
N VAL A 60 -5.77 21.15 -13.33
CA VAL A 60 -4.60 20.28 -13.12
C VAL A 60 -4.76 19.39 -11.88
N VAL A 61 -5.56 19.78 -10.89
CA VAL A 61 -5.78 18.92 -9.70
C VAL A 61 -6.50 17.63 -10.08
N ARG A 62 -5.82 16.50 -9.90
CA ARG A 62 -6.34 15.15 -10.16
C ARG A 62 -6.20 14.26 -8.91
N PRO A 63 -6.97 13.15 -8.82
CA PRO A 63 -6.84 12.19 -7.71
C PRO A 63 -5.47 11.49 -7.63
N SER A 64 -4.80 11.31 -8.78
CA SER A 64 -3.50 10.61 -8.90
C SER A 64 -2.40 11.59 -9.34
N VAL A 65 -1.31 11.68 -8.56
CA VAL A 65 -0.16 12.56 -8.86
C VAL A 65 0.52 12.17 -10.17
N TYR A 66 0.65 10.87 -10.47
CA TYR A 66 1.28 10.40 -11.71
C TYR A 66 0.49 10.81 -12.95
N ARG A 67 -0.83 10.57 -12.94
CA ARG A 67 -1.70 11.03 -14.04
C ARG A 67 -1.72 12.56 -14.12
N SER A 68 -1.68 13.23 -12.97
CA SER A 68 -1.61 14.69 -12.90
C SER A 68 -0.42 15.26 -13.66
N VAL A 69 0.78 14.70 -13.52
CA VAL A 69 1.98 15.19 -14.23
C VAL A 69 1.85 15.04 -15.75
N LEU A 70 1.40 13.88 -16.22
CA LEU A 70 1.22 13.64 -17.66
C LEU A 70 0.06 14.44 -18.26
N ASP A 71 -1.03 14.59 -17.52
CA ASP A 71 -2.18 15.35 -18.00
C ASP A 71 -1.98 16.86 -17.84
N SER A 72 -1.16 17.31 -16.89
CA SER A 72 -0.78 18.72 -16.74
C SER A 72 0.10 19.16 -17.89
N SER A 73 1.04 18.34 -18.36
CA SER A 73 1.87 18.71 -19.52
C SER A 73 1.03 18.79 -20.80
N ARG A 74 0.06 17.87 -20.97
CA ARG A 74 -0.92 17.94 -22.07
C ARG A 74 -1.84 19.16 -21.95
N TYR A 75 -2.28 19.49 -20.74
CA TYR A 75 -3.09 20.69 -20.48
C TYR A 75 -2.32 21.96 -20.84
N VAL A 76 -1.08 22.11 -20.36
CA VAL A 76 -0.22 23.25 -20.68
C VAL A 76 0.00 23.35 -22.19
N ALA A 77 0.33 22.24 -22.87
CA ALA A 77 0.49 22.23 -24.32
C ALA A 77 -0.80 22.63 -25.07
N ALA A 78 -1.95 22.15 -24.61
CA ALA A 78 -3.26 22.50 -25.17
C ALA A 78 -3.57 24.00 -25.02
N VAL A 79 -3.31 24.57 -23.84
CA VAL A 79 -3.48 26.00 -23.58
C VAL A 79 -2.54 26.82 -24.47
N PHE A 80 -1.26 26.43 -24.56
CA PHE A 80 -0.29 27.10 -25.41
C PHE A 80 -0.74 27.12 -26.87
N LEU A 81 -1.22 25.99 -27.40
CA LEU A 81 -1.76 25.94 -28.76
C LEU A 81 -2.99 26.85 -28.94
N GLY A 82 -3.89 26.89 -27.96
CA GLY A 82 -5.05 27.78 -28.02
C GLY A 82 -4.67 29.26 -28.04
N VAL A 83 -3.77 29.67 -27.15
CA VAL A 83 -3.25 31.05 -27.07
C VAL A 83 -2.49 31.42 -28.35
N LEU A 84 -1.64 30.53 -28.86
CA LEU A 84 -0.89 30.76 -30.11
C LEU A 84 -1.81 30.86 -31.32
N ALA A 85 -2.84 30.03 -31.42
CA ALA A 85 -3.82 30.11 -32.50
C ALA A 85 -4.61 31.43 -32.44
N ALA A 86 -5.03 31.84 -31.25
CA ALA A 86 -5.71 33.12 -31.05
C ALA A 86 -4.79 34.30 -31.41
N GLY A 87 -3.55 34.33 -30.91
CA GLY A 87 -2.58 35.37 -31.21
C GLY A 87 -2.19 35.43 -32.68
N ALA A 88 -2.00 34.29 -33.34
CA ALA A 88 -1.70 34.23 -34.77
C ALA A 88 -2.80 34.90 -35.59
N ALA A 89 -4.07 34.64 -35.30
CA ALA A 89 -5.18 35.28 -36.00
C ALA A 89 -5.37 36.75 -35.59
N GLY A 90 -5.31 37.05 -34.29
CA GLY A 90 -5.54 38.40 -33.78
C GLY A 90 -4.48 39.41 -34.23
N LEU A 91 -3.21 39.00 -34.29
CA LEU A 91 -2.09 39.86 -34.69
C LEU A 91 -1.98 40.03 -36.22
N THR A 92 -2.41 39.04 -37.02
CA THR A 92 -2.26 39.10 -38.48
C THR A 92 -3.50 39.62 -39.20
N VAL A 93 -4.69 39.15 -38.78
CA VAL A 93 -5.97 39.42 -39.43
C VAL A 93 -6.77 40.49 -38.68
N GLY A 94 -6.51 40.68 -37.38
CA GLY A 94 -7.31 41.54 -36.52
C GLY A 94 -8.53 40.83 -35.92
N VAL A 95 -9.18 41.50 -34.97
CA VAL A 95 -10.29 40.92 -34.19
C VAL A 95 -11.61 41.07 -34.96
N HIS A 96 -11.95 40.06 -35.75
CA HIS A 96 -13.21 39.98 -36.50
C HIS A 96 -14.03 38.73 -36.14
N LEU A 97 -15.35 38.80 -36.29
CA LEU A 97 -16.25 37.68 -35.98
C LEU A 97 -15.96 36.43 -36.84
N TRP A 98 -15.64 36.61 -38.12
CA TRP A 98 -15.30 35.51 -39.01
C TRP A 98 -13.94 34.89 -38.65
N ALA A 99 -12.98 35.71 -38.22
CA ALA A 99 -11.67 35.25 -37.76
C ALA A 99 -11.81 34.43 -36.46
N PHE A 100 -12.68 34.86 -35.54
CA PHE A 100 -13.04 34.07 -34.36
C PHE A 100 -13.60 32.68 -34.74
N ALA A 101 -14.56 32.64 -35.67
CA ALA A 101 -15.15 31.37 -36.11
C ALA A 101 -14.09 30.44 -36.72
N LEU A 102 -13.16 30.99 -37.51
CA LEU A 102 -12.04 30.23 -38.08
C LEU A 102 -11.09 29.71 -37.01
N VAL A 103 -10.70 30.54 -36.04
CA VAL A 103 -9.83 30.14 -34.93
C VAL A 103 -10.46 29.00 -34.12
N VAL A 104 -11.75 29.11 -33.79
CA VAL A 104 -12.47 28.07 -33.05
C VAL A 104 -12.53 26.76 -33.85
N LEU A 105 -12.80 26.85 -35.15
CA LEU A 105 -12.82 25.68 -36.04
C LEU A 105 -11.44 24.98 -36.05
N VAL A 106 -10.37 25.73 -36.25
CA VAL A 106 -9.00 25.20 -36.26
C VAL A 106 -8.65 24.59 -34.91
N ALA A 107 -8.96 25.28 -33.81
CA ALA A 107 -8.71 24.80 -32.46
C ALA A 107 -9.48 23.50 -32.14
N LEU A 108 -10.72 23.36 -32.64
CA LEU A 108 -11.50 22.13 -32.52
C LEU A 108 -10.86 20.98 -33.30
N VAL A 109 -10.41 21.22 -34.54
CA VAL A 109 -9.74 20.21 -35.37
C VAL A 109 -8.43 19.76 -34.73
N VAL A 110 -7.60 20.70 -34.27
CA VAL A 110 -6.34 20.40 -33.57
C VAL A 110 -6.61 19.65 -32.26
N GLY A 111 -7.70 20.00 -31.55
CA GLY A 111 -8.13 19.34 -30.33
C GLY A 111 -8.52 17.87 -30.50
N GLN A 112 -8.83 17.41 -31.72
CA GLN A 112 -9.12 15.99 -32.00
C GLN A 112 -7.86 15.12 -32.08
N ALA A 113 -6.66 15.71 -32.11
CA ALA A 113 -5.43 14.94 -32.20
C ALA A 113 -5.25 14.02 -30.98
N SER A 114 -4.90 12.76 -31.23
CA SER A 114 -4.75 11.70 -30.21
C SER A 114 -3.74 12.04 -29.10
N LEU A 115 -2.83 12.99 -29.38
CA LEU A 115 -1.83 13.51 -28.45
C LEU A 115 -2.44 14.17 -27.20
N PHE A 116 -3.57 14.87 -27.34
CA PHE A 116 -4.15 15.70 -26.27
C PHE A 116 -5.21 14.98 -25.42
N ARG A 117 -5.72 13.84 -25.87
CA ARG A 117 -6.75 13.05 -25.15
C ARG A 117 -7.88 13.96 -24.62
N GLU A 118 -8.24 13.83 -23.33
CA GLU A 118 -9.27 14.65 -22.67
C GLU A 118 -8.96 16.16 -22.66
N GLN A 119 -7.69 16.55 -22.77
CA GLN A 119 -7.27 17.96 -22.70
C GLN A 119 -7.46 18.71 -24.02
N GLY A 120 -7.73 18.00 -25.13
CA GLY A 120 -8.01 18.62 -26.44
C GLY A 120 -9.20 19.59 -26.40
N ARG A 121 -10.14 19.39 -25.48
CA ARG A 121 -11.29 20.29 -25.28
C ARG A 121 -10.90 21.67 -24.75
N GLN A 122 -9.72 21.82 -24.17
CA GLN A 122 -9.26 23.11 -23.63
C GLN A 122 -8.73 24.04 -24.73
N ILE A 123 -8.21 23.49 -25.84
CA ILE A 123 -7.66 24.28 -26.96
C ILE A 123 -8.69 25.30 -27.49
N PRO A 124 -9.92 24.90 -27.90
CA PRO A 124 -10.92 25.85 -28.41
C PRO A 124 -11.44 26.80 -27.33
N VAL A 125 -11.55 26.35 -26.07
CA VAL A 125 -12.00 27.18 -24.95
C VAL A 125 -11.03 28.33 -24.73
N VAL A 126 -9.74 28.01 -24.60
CA VAL A 126 -8.68 29.00 -24.38
C VAL A 126 -8.55 29.94 -25.57
N ALA A 127 -8.56 29.39 -26.80
CA ALA A 127 -8.48 30.20 -28.01
C ALA A 127 -9.65 31.21 -28.09
N ALA A 128 -10.86 30.76 -27.78
CA ALA A 128 -12.03 31.62 -27.77
C ALA A 128 -11.94 32.71 -26.70
N PHE A 129 -11.52 32.37 -25.47
CA PHE A 129 -11.35 33.36 -24.40
C PHE A 129 -10.25 34.37 -24.71
N ALA A 130 -9.12 33.94 -25.26
CA ALA A 130 -8.04 34.85 -25.64
C ALA A 130 -8.44 35.78 -26.80
N PHE A 131 -9.17 35.26 -27.79
CA PHE A 131 -9.64 36.04 -28.92
C PHE A 131 -10.75 37.03 -28.52
N ALA A 132 -11.78 36.57 -27.79
CA ALA A 132 -12.91 37.40 -27.37
C ALA A 132 -12.57 38.37 -26.23
N GLY A 133 -11.63 37.99 -25.35
CA GLY A 133 -11.13 38.83 -24.27
C GLY A 133 -10.19 39.95 -24.73
N GLY A 134 -9.92 40.07 -26.03
CA GLY A 134 -9.07 41.11 -26.60
C GLY A 134 -7.57 40.89 -26.40
N THR A 135 -7.16 39.79 -25.75
CA THR A 135 -5.74 39.50 -25.53
C THR A 135 -5.04 39.08 -26.81
N ALA A 136 -5.75 38.51 -27.78
CA ALA A 136 -5.23 38.13 -29.08
C ALA A 136 -4.65 39.28 -29.93
N ALA A 137 -4.94 40.54 -29.59
CA ALA A 137 -4.46 41.70 -30.34
C ALA A 137 -3.05 42.17 -29.93
N SER A 138 -2.51 41.65 -28.82
CA SER A 138 -1.21 42.10 -28.27
C SER A 138 -0.41 40.92 -27.71
N VAL A 139 0.91 40.94 -27.89
CA VAL A 139 1.80 39.85 -27.44
C VAL A 139 1.90 39.79 -25.90
N GLU A 140 1.88 40.94 -25.23
CA GLU A 140 2.05 41.04 -23.78
C GLU A 140 0.92 40.32 -22.99
N PRO A 141 -0.38 40.59 -23.21
CA PRO A 141 -1.46 39.83 -22.57
C PRO A 141 -1.48 38.33 -22.88
N LEU A 142 -1.02 37.92 -24.08
CA LEU A 142 -0.89 36.50 -24.42
C LEU A 142 0.22 35.85 -23.58
N GLY A 143 1.36 36.52 -23.45
CA GLY A 143 2.46 36.08 -22.59
C GLY A 143 2.04 35.95 -21.13
N GLU A 144 1.25 36.91 -20.62
CA GLU A 144 0.69 36.87 -19.27
C GLU A 144 -0.16 35.62 -19.05
N ILE A 145 -1.07 35.27 -19.98
CA ILE A 145 -1.89 34.06 -19.89
C ILE A 145 -1.00 32.82 -19.77
N LEU A 146 0.03 32.71 -20.60
CA LEU A 146 0.94 31.55 -20.59
C LEU A 146 1.69 31.43 -19.26
N ILE A 147 2.19 32.55 -18.72
CA ILE A 147 2.85 32.59 -17.41
C ILE A 147 1.87 32.17 -16.31
N MET A 148 0.66 32.71 -16.30
CA MET A 148 -0.35 32.39 -15.29
C MET A 148 -0.75 30.91 -15.32
N VAL A 149 -0.82 30.30 -16.50
CA VAL A 149 -1.11 28.87 -16.67
C VAL A 149 0.04 28.01 -16.13
N CYS A 150 1.28 28.41 -16.38
CA CYS A 150 2.46 27.76 -15.81
C CYS A 150 2.46 27.86 -14.27
N VAL A 151 2.19 29.04 -13.71
CA VAL A 151 2.08 29.26 -12.26
C VAL A 151 0.98 28.40 -11.65
N GLY A 152 -0.21 28.40 -12.25
CA GLY A 152 -1.34 27.60 -11.78
C GLY A 152 -1.06 26.09 -11.81
N SER A 153 -0.47 25.62 -12.91
CA SER A 153 -0.09 24.21 -13.07
C SER A 153 1.00 23.80 -12.08
N ALA A 154 2.02 24.65 -11.88
CA ALA A 154 3.08 24.41 -10.91
C ALA A 154 2.56 24.38 -9.48
N SER A 155 1.72 25.35 -9.08
CA SER A 155 1.11 25.37 -7.75
C SER A 155 0.22 24.15 -7.49
N ALA A 156 -0.54 23.69 -8.49
CA ALA A 156 -1.34 22.48 -8.38
C ALA A 156 -0.48 21.22 -8.23
N LEU A 157 0.61 21.10 -8.99
CA LEU A 157 1.56 19.98 -8.87
C LEU A 157 2.28 19.99 -7.52
N LEU A 158 2.75 21.15 -7.06
CA LEU A 158 3.37 21.34 -5.75
C LEU A 158 2.40 20.96 -4.63
N THR A 159 1.17 21.45 -4.69
CA THR A 159 0.12 21.13 -3.71
C THR A 159 -0.16 19.62 -3.69
N GLN A 160 -0.27 18.98 -4.86
CA GLN A 160 -0.48 17.54 -4.97
C GLN A 160 0.71 16.73 -4.47
N LEU A 161 1.94 17.23 -4.64
CA LEU A 161 3.16 16.59 -4.15
C LEU A 161 3.28 16.69 -2.63
N VAL A 162 3.05 17.88 -2.06
CA VAL A 162 3.09 18.14 -0.62
C VAL A 162 1.97 17.40 0.11
N LEU A 163 0.75 17.46 -0.44
CA LEU A 163 -0.43 16.76 0.11
C LEU A 163 -0.52 15.30 -0.34
N ALA A 164 0.43 14.79 -1.13
CA ALA A 164 0.46 13.38 -1.51
C ALA A 164 0.49 12.55 -0.21
N PRO A 165 -0.40 11.54 -0.07
CA PRO A 165 -0.41 10.72 1.13
C PRO A 165 0.99 10.14 1.32
N SER A 166 1.55 10.27 2.53
CA SER A 166 2.68 9.42 2.89
C SER A 166 2.21 7.98 2.69
N VAL A 167 2.98 7.20 1.92
CA VAL A 167 2.68 5.78 1.72
C VAL A 167 2.92 5.13 3.07
N ARG A 168 1.87 5.04 3.89
CA ARG A 168 1.88 4.21 5.08
C ARG A 168 1.61 2.80 4.60
N PHE A 169 2.50 1.89 4.92
CA PHE A 169 2.47 0.47 4.55
C PHE A 169 1.32 -0.32 5.22
N ARG A 170 0.19 0.33 5.52
CA ARG A 170 -0.92 -0.23 6.30
C ARG A 170 -1.48 -1.52 5.71
N ASP A 171 -1.56 -1.62 4.38
CA ASP A 171 -2.06 -2.85 3.75
C ASP A 171 -1.07 -4.02 3.89
N ALA A 172 0.24 -3.73 3.92
CA ALA A 172 1.27 -4.75 4.18
C ALA A 172 1.30 -5.11 5.66
N GLU A 173 1.24 -4.12 6.55
CA GLU A 173 1.12 -4.26 8.01
C GLU A 173 -0.09 -5.11 8.41
N ASP A 174 -1.28 -4.77 7.91
CA ASP A 174 -2.51 -5.52 8.17
C ASP A 174 -2.40 -6.98 7.68
N ALA A 175 -1.67 -7.21 6.59
CA ALA A 175 -1.50 -8.55 6.03
C ALA A 175 -0.45 -9.40 6.77
N VAL A 176 0.70 -8.83 7.17
CA VAL A 176 1.67 -9.54 8.02
C VAL A 176 1.03 -9.86 9.37
N ARG A 177 0.30 -8.89 9.95
CA ARG A 177 -0.44 -9.09 11.20
C ARG A 177 -1.43 -10.23 11.10
N GLY A 178 -2.26 -10.25 10.05
CA GLY A 178 -3.23 -11.32 9.85
C GLY A 178 -2.59 -12.68 9.62
N PHE A 179 -1.41 -12.74 9.00
CA PHE A 179 -0.69 -13.99 8.80
C PHE A 179 -0.07 -14.52 10.10
N ALA A 180 0.59 -13.65 10.87
CA ALA A 180 1.13 -13.99 12.18
C ALA A 180 0.03 -14.47 13.14
N ASP A 181 -1.11 -13.76 13.17
CA ASP A 181 -2.30 -14.11 13.96
C ASP A 181 -2.82 -15.51 13.61
N SER A 182 -2.98 -15.80 12.31
CA SER A 182 -3.46 -17.11 11.86
C SER A 182 -2.51 -18.25 12.20
N LEU A 183 -1.19 -18.00 12.18
CA LEU A 183 -0.17 -18.97 12.57
C LEU A 183 -0.17 -19.19 14.08
N ALA A 184 -0.18 -18.11 14.88
CA ALA A 184 -0.24 -18.17 16.33
C ALA A 184 -1.46 -18.99 16.77
N TYR A 185 -2.64 -18.66 16.24
CA TYR A 185 -3.89 -19.36 16.53
C TYR A 185 -3.83 -20.87 16.21
N LEU A 186 -3.22 -21.27 15.09
CA LEU A 186 -3.09 -22.69 14.77
C LEU A 186 -2.16 -23.42 15.73
N VAL A 187 -1.00 -22.83 16.06
CA VAL A 187 -0.06 -23.44 17.00
C VAL A 187 -0.69 -23.56 18.38
N ASP A 188 -1.41 -22.54 18.82
CA ASP A 188 -2.14 -22.49 20.10
C ASP A 188 -3.19 -23.61 20.20
N GLU A 189 -4.06 -23.74 19.20
CA GLU A 189 -5.07 -24.80 19.14
C GLU A 189 -4.45 -26.21 19.09
N MET A 190 -3.28 -26.36 18.48
CA MET A 190 -2.55 -27.64 18.51
C MET A 190 -1.94 -27.90 19.88
N ALA A 191 -1.34 -26.89 20.52
CA ALA A 191 -0.74 -27.01 21.84
C ALA A 191 -1.78 -27.43 22.89
N ASP A 192 -2.95 -26.77 22.89
CA ASP A 192 -4.07 -27.09 23.78
C ASP A 192 -4.56 -28.52 23.56
N GLY A 193 -4.90 -28.88 22.32
CA GLY A 193 -5.44 -30.22 22.03
C GLY A 193 -4.44 -31.35 22.32
N LEU A 194 -3.13 -31.10 22.15
CA LEU A 194 -2.09 -32.07 22.52
C LEU A 194 -1.92 -32.20 24.04
N ARG A 195 -2.08 -31.12 24.81
CA ARG A 195 -2.03 -31.15 26.28
C ARG A 195 -3.21 -31.93 26.89
N GLU A 196 -4.37 -31.88 26.24
CA GLU A 196 -5.55 -32.67 26.60
C GLU A 196 -5.40 -34.17 26.27
N GLY A 197 -4.35 -34.56 25.54
CA GLY A 197 -4.09 -35.94 25.18
C GLY A 197 -4.90 -36.40 23.97
N ARG A 198 -5.21 -37.69 23.86
CA ARG A 198 -5.93 -38.22 22.69
C ARG A 198 -7.32 -37.64 22.48
N GLU A 199 -8.02 -37.26 23.55
CA GLU A 199 -9.38 -36.73 23.48
C GLU A 199 -9.42 -35.30 22.89
N GLY A 200 -8.33 -34.54 23.02
CA GLY A 200 -8.20 -33.18 22.47
C GLY A 200 -7.70 -33.11 21.02
N LEU A 201 -7.38 -34.25 20.40
CA LEU A 201 -6.89 -34.28 19.02
C LEU A 201 -8.03 -33.98 18.03
N ASP A 202 -8.03 -32.77 17.46
CA ASP A 202 -8.89 -32.38 16.34
C ASP A 202 -8.06 -32.13 15.07
N THR A 203 -7.40 -33.18 14.58
CA THR A 203 -6.44 -33.05 13.46
C THR A 203 -7.13 -32.58 12.16
N ARG A 204 -8.40 -32.94 11.97
CA ARG A 204 -9.20 -32.48 10.82
C ARG A 204 -9.43 -30.98 10.84
N ARG A 205 -9.67 -30.40 12.02
CA ARG A 205 -9.76 -28.94 12.18
C ARG A 205 -8.41 -28.29 11.97
N TRP A 206 -7.34 -28.83 12.54
CA TRP A 206 -5.98 -28.30 12.35
C TRP A 206 -5.56 -28.27 10.88
N VAL A 207 -5.81 -29.35 10.13
CA VAL A 207 -5.54 -29.42 8.67
C VAL A 207 -6.36 -28.38 7.92
N ARG A 208 -7.63 -28.15 8.29
CA ARG A 208 -8.48 -27.13 7.65
C ARG A 208 -7.95 -25.71 7.88
N ILE A 209 -7.54 -25.41 9.12
CA ILE A 209 -6.91 -24.11 9.46
C ILE A 209 -5.60 -23.97 8.69
N ALA A 210 -4.74 -25.00 8.67
CA ALA A 210 -3.47 -25.00 7.93
C ALA A 210 -3.66 -24.80 6.43
N GLN A 211 -4.72 -25.35 5.82
CA GLN A 211 -5.06 -25.12 4.41
C GLN A 211 -5.44 -23.65 4.16
N SER A 212 -6.18 -23.03 5.09
CA SER A 212 -6.60 -21.63 4.98
C SER A 212 -5.42 -20.64 5.02
N LEU A 213 -4.29 -21.01 5.65
CA LEU A 213 -3.05 -20.21 5.65
C LEU A 213 -2.52 -19.93 4.25
N THR A 214 -2.77 -20.81 3.28
CA THR A 214 -2.36 -20.62 1.88
C THR A 214 -3.00 -19.35 1.30
N ALA A 215 -4.29 -19.14 1.55
CA ALA A 215 -5.00 -17.94 1.09
C ALA A 215 -4.49 -16.68 1.82
N THR A 216 -4.21 -16.78 3.12
CA THR A 216 -3.63 -15.68 3.91
C THR A 216 -2.27 -15.26 3.37
N ARG A 217 -1.41 -16.23 3.01
CA ARG A 217 -0.11 -16.02 2.36
C ARG A 217 -0.24 -15.31 1.02
N GLU A 218 -1.11 -15.79 0.13
CA GLU A 218 -1.32 -15.18 -1.19
C GLU A 218 -1.78 -13.73 -1.07
N ASN A 219 -2.71 -13.46 -0.15
CA ASN A 219 -3.18 -12.12 0.15
C ASN A 219 -2.05 -11.22 0.68
N ALA A 220 -1.19 -11.73 1.56
CA ALA A 220 -0.06 -10.98 2.12
C ALA A 220 1.00 -10.65 1.07
N ARG A 221 1.34 -11.60 0.19
CA ARG A 221 2.26 -11.35 -0.94
C ARG A 221 1.69 -10.32 -1.92
N ALA A 222 0.44 -10.50 -2.32
CA ALA A 222 -0.23 -9.56 -3.21
C ALA A 222 -0.37 -8.16 -2.59
N ALA A 223 -0.50 -8.05 -1.26
CA ALA A 223 -0.51 -6.76 -0.56
C ALA A 223 0.85 -6.07 -0.64
N VAL A 224 1.95 -6.79 -0.37
CA VAL A 224 3.31 -6.24 -0.48
C VAL A 224 3.66 -5.86 -1.91
N GLU A 225 3.35 -6.70 -2.89
CA GLU A 225 3.62 -6.40 -4.31
C GLU A 225 2.87 -5.14 -4.77
N ARG A 226 1.58 -5.02 -4.44
CA ARG A 226 0.79 -3.80 -4.72
C ARG A 226 1.38 -2.57 -4.05
N GLN A 227 1.93 -2.70 -2.84
CA GLN A 227 2.58 -1.59 -2.14
C GLN A 227 3.95 -1.25 -2.76
N ASP A 228 4.72 -2.24 -3.21
CA ASP A 228 5.99 -2.04 -3.90
C ASP A 228 5.80 -1.32 -5.24
N GLU A 229 4.78 -1.70 -6.01
CA GLU A 229 4.38 -0.97 -7.22
C GLU A 229 4.00 0.48 -6.89
N ARG A 230 3.16 0.70 -5.86
CA ARG A 230 2.75 2.05 -5.44
C ARG A 230 3.94 2.90 -4.99
N VAL A 231 4.91 2.31 -4.30
CA VAL A 231 6.14 3.00 -3.90
C VAL A 231 7.01 3.33 -5.10
N ARG A 232 7.18 2.39 -6.04
CA ARG A 232 7.95 2.60 -7.27
C ARG A 232 7.38 3.75 -8.11
N PHE A 233 6.06 3.87 -8.14
CA PHE A 233 5.36 4.95 -8.85
C PHE A 233 5.06 6.18 -7.98
N ASN A 234 5.62 6.29 -6.78
CA ASN A 234 5.42 7.48 -5.94
C ASN A 234 6.46 8.57 -6.26
N PRO A 235 6.08 9.67 -6.94
CA PRO A 235 7.00 10.76 -7.27
C PRO A 235 7.60 11.42 -6.02
N ARG A 236 6.93 11.35 -4.86
CA ARG A 236 7.45 11.90 -3.60
C ARG A 236 8.71 11.15 -3.12
N ARG A 237 8.90 9.86 -3.44
CA ARG A 237 10.14 9.12 -3.07
C ARG A 237 11.33 9.49 -3.96
N VAL A 238 11.07 9.82 -5.23
CA VAL A 238 12.10 10.23 -6.19
C VAL A 238 12.59 11.65 -5.89
N LEU A 239 11.67 12.55 -5.51
CA LEU A 239 12.01 13.96 -5.21
C LEU A 239 12.32 14.26 -3.74
N MET A 240 11.73 13.53 -2.79
CA MET A 240 12.02 13.66 -1.37
C MET A 240 12.57 12.33 -0.85
N ARG A 241 13.78 12.34 -0.27
CA ARG A 241 14.32 11.23 0.53
C ARG A 241 13.45 11.07 1.79
N SER A 242 12.24 10.55 1.64
CA SER A 242 11.34 10.26 2.75
C SER A 242 11.89 9.04 3.48
N GLY A 243 12.53 9.27 4.63
CA GLY A 243 12.95 8.23 5.57
C GLY A 243 11.73 7.63 6.28
N SER A 244 11.04 6.68 5.64
CA SER A 244 10.33 5.69 6.44
C SER A 244 11.39 4.83 7.13
N THR A 245 11.42 4.88 8.46
CA THR A 245 12.39 4.13 9.28
C THR A 245 12.29 2.63 9.07
N VAL A 246 11.10 2.12 8.72
CA VAL A 246 10.88 0.72 8.33
C VAL A 246 10.68 0.63 6.83
N SER A 247 11.44 -0.26 6.20
CA SER A 247 11.43 -0.45 4.75
C SER A 247 10.42 -1.54 4.33
N LEU A 248 9.93 -1.48 3.08
CA LEU A 248 9.16 -2.59 2.49
C LEU A 248 9.90 -3.94 2.54
N ARG A 249 11.22 -3.89 2.65
CA ARG A 249 12.07 -5.07 2.78
C ARG A 249 11.80 -5.78 4.10
N THR A 250 11.68 -5.07 5.22
CA THR A 250 11.35 -5.64 6.53
C THR A 250 10.02 -6.43 6.49
N TYR A 251 8.98 -5.87 5.88
CA TYR A 251 7.70 -6.57 5.69
C TYR A 251 7.83 -7.83 4.82
N ARG A 252 8.65 -7.76 3.76
CA ARG A 252 8.90 -8.89 2.85
C ARG A 252 9.67 -10.01 3.55
N GLU A 253 10.66 -9.66 4.37
CA GLU A 253 11.44 -10.60 5.17
C GLU A 253 10.54 -11.33 6.18
N TRP A 254 9.69 -10.60 6.92
CA TRP A 254 8.72 -11.22 7.83
C TRP A 254 7.69 -12.10 7.13
N ILE A 255 7.13 -11.68 5.99
CA ILE A 255 6.21 -12.54 5.21
C ILE A 255 6.90 -13.81 4.76
N ASN A 256 8.16 -13.73 4.31
CA ASN A 256 8.90 -14.91 3.90
C ASN A 256 9.22 -15.84 5.07
N ALA A 257 9.58 -15.30 6.23
CA ALA A 257 9.81 -16.06 7.46
C ALA A 257 8.54 -16.79 7.92
N LEU A 258 7.41 -16.07 8.04
CA LEU A 258 6.11 -16.64 8.40
C LEU A 258 5.65 -17.67 7.37
N ASP A 259 5.95 -17.43 6.09
CA ASP A 259 5.64 -18.37 5.02
C ASP A 259 6.39 -19.69 5.19
N ARG A 260 7.70 -19.63 5.43
CA ARG A 260 8.54 -20.81 5.66
C ARG A 260 8.13 -21.55 6.94
N ALA A 261 7.85 -20.82 8.02
CA ALA A 261 7.27 -21.36 9.24
C ALA A 261 5.94 -22.12 8.99
N SER A 262 5.06 -21.58 8.13
CA SER A 262 3.77 -22.22 7.82
C SER A 262 3.90 -23.59 7.14
N TRP A 263 4.97 -23.82 6.36
CA TRP A 263 5.22 -25.12 5.74
C TRP A 263 5.52 -26.20 6.77
N HIS A 264 6.34 -25.88 7.77
CA HIS A 264 6.66 -26.79 8.87
C HIS A 264 5.42 -27.11 9.70
N LEU A 265 4.60 -26.10 10.01
CA LEU A 265 3.35 -26.32 10.73
C LEU A 265 2.35 -27.19 9.94
N ARG A 266 2.29 -27.02 8.61
CA ARG A 266 1.50 -27.88 7.73
C ARG A 266 2.02 -29.32 7.69
N SER A 267 3.33 -29.51 7.72
CA SER A 267 3.96 -30.83 7.82
C SER A 267 3.55 -31.54 9.13
N ILE A 268 3.64 -30.83 10.26
CA ILE A 268 3.26 -31.35 11.58
C ILE A 268 1.77 -31.72 11.61
N THR A 269 0.88 -30.81 11.21
CA THR A 269 -0.58 -31.07 11.18
C THR A 269 -0.93 -32.26 10.28
N SER A 270 -0.32 -32.36 9.10
CA SER A 270 -0.54 -33.49 8.18
C SER A 270 -0.04 -34.80 8.77
N THR A 271 1.04 -34.77 9.55
CA THR A 271 1.59 -35.96 10.20
C THR A 271 0.67 -36.46 11.31
N PHE A 272 0.14 -35.57 12.16
CA PHE A 272 -0.85 -35.94 13.16
C PHE A 272 -2.14 -36.50 12.56
N ASP A 273 -2.65 -35.85 11.51
CA ASP A 273 -3.83 -36.31 10.79
C ASP A 273 -3.63 -37.69 10.14
N ALA A 274 -2.45 -37.95 9.58
CA ALA A 274 -2.11 -39.27 9.02
C ALA A 274 -2.01 -40.37 10.10
N LEU A 275 -1.55 -40.02 11.31
CA LEU A 275 -1.49 -40.90 12.47
C LEU A 275 -2.89 -41.21 13.03
N GLU A 276 -3.75 -40.20 13.16
CA GLU A 276 -5.12 -40.37 13.70
C GLU A 276 -5.99 -41.24 12.79
N ARG A 277 -5.90 -41.04 11.47
CA ARG A 277 -6.68 -41.83 10.50
C ARG A 277 -6.24 -43.30 10.37
N GLY A 278 -5.11 -43.67 10.96
CA GLY A 278 -4.51 -45.01 10.77
C GLY A 278 -4.07 -45.29 9.32
N THR A 279 -3.96 -44.24 8.49
CA THR A 279 -3.48 -44.34 7.10
C THR A 279 -1.99 -44.69 7.01
N SER A 280 -1.24 -44.42 8.07
CA SER A 280 0.16 -44.79 8.22
C SER A 280 0.30 -46.14 8.94
N ARG A 281 1.30 -46.96 8.59
CA ARG A 281 1.68 -48.17 9.35
C ARG A 281 2.30 -47.86 10.73
N LEU A 282 2.17 -46.62 11.20
CA LEU A 282 2.81 -46.08 12.38
C LEU A 282 1.87 -46.22 13.59
N PRO A 283 2.37 -46.62 14.76
CA PRO A 283 1.53 -46.76 15.94
C PRO A 283 1.10 -45.38 16.47
N ALA A 284 -0.04 -45.36 17.17
CA ALA A 284 -0.55 -44.16 17.82
C ALA A 284 0.43 -43.66 18.90
N GLN A 285 0.53 -42.35 19.07
CA GLN A 285 1.48 -41.75 20.01
C GLN A 285 1.04 -41.96 21.48
N SER A 286 2.00 -41.98 22.39
CA SER A 286 1.76 -42.06 23.83
C SER A 286 1.22 -40.73 24.36
N GLU A 287 0.38 -40.79 25.39
CA GLU A 287 -0.15 -39.60 26.08
C GLU A 287 0.98 -38.71 26.61
N ASP A 288 2.05 -39.31 27.14
CA ASP A 288 3.21 -38.57 27.63
C ASP A 288 3.89 -37.77 26.52
N PHE A 289 4.03 -38.35 25.32
CA PHE A 289 4.60 -37.63 24.19
C PHE A 289 3.70 -36.48 23.73
N LEU A 290 2.38 -36.70 23.66
CA LEU A 290 1.43 -35.64 23.27
C LEU A 290 1.55 -34.44 24.22
N ARG A 291 1.62 -34.68 25.54
CA ARG A 291 1.77 -33.60 26.53
C ARG A 291 3.11 -32.86 26.41
N VAL A 292 4.22 -33.58 26.26
CA VAL A 292 5.55 -32.97 26.09
C VAL A 292 5.60 -32.15 24.80
N TYR A 293 5.11 -32.71 23.69
CA TYR A 293 5.07 -32.01 22.41
C TYR A 293 4.08 -30.83 22.41
N GLY A 294 2.97 -30.94 23.13
CA GLY A 294 2.04 -29.84 23.38
C GLY A 294 2.70 -28.67 24.12
N GLY A 295 3.50 -28.95 25.15
CA GLY A 295 4.30 -27.94 25.85
C GLY A 295 5.38 -27.30 24.97
N LEU A 296 5.94 -28.04 24.00
CA LEU A 296 6.83 -27.47 22.98
C LEU A 296 6.08 -26.51 22.04
N LEU A 297 4.91 -26.91 21.53
CA LEU A 297 4.09 -26.02 20.69
C LEU A 297 3.58 -24.80 21.45
N ASP A 298 3.31 -24.92 22.76
CA ASP A 298 2.96 -23.79 23.63
C ASP A 298 4.05 -22.71 23.63
N ALA A 299 5.32 -23.12 23.76
CA ALA A 299 6.45 -22.21 23.67
C ALA A 299 6.59 -21.54 22.28
N VAL A 300 6.22 -22.25 21.21
CA VAL A 300 6.16 -21.69 19.85
C VAL A 300 4.99 -20.71 19.70
N SER A 301 3.83 -21.00 20.31
CA SER A 301 2.67 -20.11 20.36
C SER A 301 3.07 -18.79 21.02
N ASP A 302 3.75 -18.85 22.17
CA ASP A 302 4.27 -17.69 22.89
C ASP A 302 5.18 -16.80 22.04
N VAL A 303 6.05 -17.40 21.20
CA VAL A 303 6.91 -16.66 20.26
C VAL A 303 6.05 -15.93 19.22
N LEU A 304 5.09 -16.62 18.61
CA LEU A 304 4.24 -16.05 17.55
C LEU A 304 3.32 -14.95 18.10
N TRP A 305 2.77 -15.12 19.30
CA TRP A 305 1.98 -14.09 19.97
C TRP A 305 2.82 -12.87 20.35
N THR A 306 4.02 -13.07 20.89
CA THR A 306 4.94 -11.96 21.20
C THR A 306 5.34 -11.20 19.94
N LEU A 307 5.56 -11.92 18.83
CA LEU A 307 5.80 -11.32 17.52
C LEU A 307 4.58 -10.51 17.02
N HIS A 308 3.37 -11.02 17.24
CA HIS A 308 2.12 -10.36 16.86
C HIS A 308 1.85 -9.09 17.68
N GLU A 309 1.88 -9.19 19.00
CA GLU A 309 1.60 -8.07 19.93
C GLU A 309 2.68 -6.99 19.87
N GLY A 310 3.95 -7.42 19.79
CA GLY A 310 5.09 -6.54 19.63
C GLY A 310 5.15 -5.86 18.25
N ARG A 311 4.31 -6.31 17.30
CA ARG A 311 4.27 -5.82 15.91
C ARG A 311 5.67 -5.72 15.33
N ALA A 312 6.42 -6.82 15.38
CA ALA A 312 7.85 -6.86 15.04
C ALA A 312 8.18 -6.37 13.61
N TRP A 313 7.18 -6.30 12.72
CA TRP A 313 7.27 -5.73 11.38
C TRP A 313 7.15 -4.19 11.33
N GLU A 314 6.83 -3.52 12.44
CA GLU A 314 6.73 -2.05 12.57
C GLU A 314 7.95 -1.40 13.24
N SER A 315 8.91 -2.19 13.74
CA SER A 315 10.10 -1.69 14.42
C SER A 315 11.39 -2.15 13.73
N VAL A 316 12.41 -1.29 13.75
CA VAL A 316 13.79 -1.63 13.34
C VAL A 316 14.50 -2.40 14.45
N GLN A 317 14.11 -2.12 15.70
CA GLN A 317 14.60 -2.82 16.89
C GLN A 317 13.57 -3.86 17.29
N VAL A 318 13.98 -5.12 17.27
CA VAL A 318 13.13 -6.23 17.67
C VAL A 318 12.86 -6.13 19.19
N PRO A 319 11.62 -6.36 19.66
CA PRO A 319 11.33 -6.39 21.10
C PRO A 319 12.23 -7.39 21.83
N GLN A 320 12.81 -6.99 22.98
CA GLN A 320 13.64 -7.89 23.82
C GLN A 320 12.86 -9.15 24.23
N ASP A 321 11.57 -9.00 24.46
CA ASP A 321 10.65 -10.10 24.79
C ASP A 321 10.67 -11.20 23.72
N LEU A 322 10.78 -10.87 22.43
CA LEU A 322 10.79 -11.88 21.35
C LEU A 322 12.07 -12.73 21.42
N SER A 323 13.22 -12.12 21.71
CA SER A 323 14.49 -12.84 21.86
C SER A 323 14.44 -13.82 23.02
N GLN A 324 13.90 -13.38 24.17
CA GLN A 324 13.73 -14.25 25.33
C GLN A 324 12.79 -15.42 25.02
N ARG A 325 11.67 -15.17 24.33
CA ARG A 325 10.73 -16.24 23.95
C ARG A 325 11.34 -17.24 22.96
N LEU A 326 12.12 -16.78 21.99
CA LEU A 326 12.83 -17.66 21.05
C LEU A 326 13.82 -18.57 21.79
N GLU A 327 14.58 -18.04 22.75
CA GLU A 327 15.49 -18.84 23.59
C GLU A 327 14.73 -19.86 24.45
N LEU A 328 13.60 -19.48 25.05
CA LEU A 328 12.75 -20.40 25.82
C LEU A 328 12.19 -21.53 24.95
N ALA A 329 11.79 -21.23 23.71
CA ALA A 329 11.31 -22.23 22.76
C ALA A 329 12.42 -23.17 22.30
N GLN A 330 13.64 -22.67 22.07
CA GLN A 330 14.81 -23.51 21.77
C GLN A 330 15.15 -24.46 22.92
N ASN A 331 15.15 -23.96 24.15
CA ASN A 331 15.33 -24.81 25.34
C ASN A 331 14.22 -25.87 25.47
N ALA A 332 12.99 -25.58 25.00
CA ALA A 332 11.91 -26.57 24.96
C ALA A 332 12.15 -27.66 23.91
N VAL A 333 12.74 -27.32 22.75
CA VAL A 333 13.19 -28.30 21.75
C VAL A 333 14.23 -29.24 22.36
N ASP A 334 15.22 -28.69 23.06
CA ASP A 334 16.29 -29.50 23.67
C ASP A 334 15.77 -30.47 24.73
N ARG A 335 14.87 -30.02 25.62
CA ARG A 335 14.20 -30.90 26.59
C ARG A 335 13.39 -32.01 25.91
N CYS A 336 12.63 -31.67 24.87
CA CYS A 336 11.85 -32.65 24.12
C CYS A 336 12.78 -33.67 23.43
N ARG A 337 13.96 -33.26 22.95
CA ARG A 337 14.98 -34.14 22.37
C ARG A 337 15.53 -35.13 23.40
N GLU A 338 15.90 -34.65 24.58
CA GLU A 338 16.42 -35.49 25.68
C GLU A 338 15.39 -36.54 26.15
N ASP A 339 14.12 -36.13 26.27
CA ASP A 339 13.01 -37.02 26.62
C ASP A 339 12.79 -38.11 25.56
N LEU A 340 12.91 -37.73 24.28
CA LEU A 340 12.80 -38.67 23.16
C LEU A 340 13.95 -39.70 23.17
N GLU A 341 15.18 -39.28 23.43
CA GLU A 341 16.36 -40.15 23.48
C GLU A 341 16.29 -41.15 24.64
N SER A 342 15.76 -40.69 25.77
CA SER A 342 15.58 -41.50 26.99
C SER A 342 14.44 -42.54 26.85
N GLY A 343 13.48 -42.31 25.96
CA GLY A 343 12.25 -43.10 25.82
C GLY A 343 12.36 -44.44 25.07
N GLY A 344 13.52 -44.79 24.50
CA GLY A 344 13.86 -46.15 24.03
C GLY A 344 12.99 -46.79 22.93
N ASP A 345 12.02 -46.09 22.32
CA ASP A 345 11.05 -46.68 21.39
C ASP A 345 11.46 -46.53 19.92
N GLY A 346 12.23 -47.51 19.42
CA GLY A 346 12.82 -47.49 18.07
C GLY A 346 11.82 -47.47 16.90
N GLY A 347 10.54 -47.79 17.13
CA GLY A 347 9.52 -47.80 16.08
C GLY A 347 8.88 -46.44 15.77
N THR A 348 8.81 -45.55 16.77
CA THR A 348 8.17 -44.22 16.67
C THR A 348 9.16 -43.07 16.58
N TRP A 349 10.42 -43.32 16.93
CA TRP A 349 11.52 -42.36 16.91
C TRP A 349 11.59 -41.53 15.61
N HIS A 350 11.47 -42.17 14.45
CA HIS A 350 11.59 -41.48 13.15
C HIS A 350 10.54 -40.37 12.96
N VAL A 351 9.31 -40.60 13.42
CA VAL A 351 8.19 -39.65 13.27
C VAL A 351 8.32 -38.52 14.28
N ARG A 352 8.65 -38.86 15.52
CA ARG A 352 8.84 -37.87 16.58
C ARG A 352 10.03 -36.96 16.26
N GLY A 353 11.13 -37.53 15.76
CA GLY A 353 12.29 -36.79 15.30
C GLY A 353 12.01 -35.88 14.11
N SER A 354 11.18 -36.30 13.14
CA SER A 354 10.78 -35.42 12.03
C SER A 354 9.91 -34.26 12.51
N MET A 355 8.95 -34.51 13.41
CA MET A 355 8.11 -33.47 14.01
C MET A 355 8.93 -32.47 14.84
N LEU A 356 9.94 -32.94 15.58
CA LEU A 356 10.86 -32.08 16.33
C LEU A 356 11.70 -31.22 15.39
N THR A 357 12.22 -31.83 14.31
CA THR A 357 12.98 -31.11 13.27
C THR A 357 12.13 -30.03 12.60
N ASP A 358 10.85 -30.28 12.36
CA ASP A 358 9.94 -29.27 11.80
C ASP A 358 9.74 -28.09 12.76
N VAL A 359 9.65 -28.32 14.08
CA VAL A 359 9.56 -27.22 15.07
C VAL A 359 10.89 -26.44 15.14
N GLU A 360 12.02 -27.13 15.14
CA GLU A 360 13.33 -26.49 15.17
C GLU A 360 13.54 -25.60 13.94
N ARG A 361 13.18 -26.10 12.74
CA ARG A 361 13.21 -25.30 11.51
C ARG A 361 12.23 -24.13 11.55
N LEU A 362 11.03 -24.33 12.08
CA LEU A 362 10.06 -23.24 12.25
C LEU A 362 10.66 -22.10 13.11
N LEU A 363 11.28 -22.43 14.24
CA LEU A 363 11.93 -21.44 15.11
C LEU A 363 13.12 -20.75 14.42
N GLN A 364 13.91 -21.51 13.66
CA GLN A 364 15.00 -20.94 12.85
C GLN A 364 14.47 -19.92 11.83
N GLU A 365 13.35 -20.21 11.17
CA GLU A 365 12.75 -19.30 10.20
C GLU A 365 12.29 -17.98 10.83
N LEU A 366 11.73 -18.04 12.04
CA LEU A 366 11.38 -16.83 12.80
C LEU A 366 12.61 -16.04 13.24
N GLN A 367 13.70 -16.72 13.60
CA GLN A 367 14.97 -16.08 13.95
C GLN A 367 15.66 -15.44 12.74
N GLU A 368 15.58 -16.05 11.56
CA GLU A 368 16.04 -15.45 10.30
C GLU A 368 15.23 -14.20 9.95
N GLY A 369 13.90 -14.24 10.12
CA GLY A 369 13.03 -13.08 9.93
C GLY A 369 13.44 -11.90 10.83
N ARG A 370 13.76 -12.19 12.09
CA ARG A 370 14.30 -11.22 13.05
C ARG A 370 15.61 -10.60 12.57
N SER A 371 16.60 -11.43 12.23
CA SER A 371 17.92 -10.95 11.82
C SER A 371 17.90 -10.21 10.47
N GLY A 372 16.99 -10.57 9.57
CA GLY A 372 16.73 -9.81 8.35
C GLY A 372 16.23 -8.40 8.65
N ALA A 373 15.24 -8.30 9.55
CA ALA A 373 14.63 -7.02 9.94
C ALA A 373 15.63 -6.04 10.57
N GLU A 374 16.62 -6.52 11.33
CA GLU A 374 17.66 -5.69 11.97
C GLU A 374 18.73 -5.17 10.98
N GLN A 375 18.91 -5.84 9.83
CA GLN A 375 19.90 -5.48 8.82
C GLN A 375 19.34 -4.56 7.71
N GLY A 376 18.03 -4.33 7.68
CA GLY A 376 17.31 -3.58 6.65
C GLY A 376 16.94 -2.17 7.07
#